data_AF-W9GG08-F1
#
_entry.id   AF-W9GG08-F1
#
_cell.length_a   1.000
_cell.length_b   1.000
_cell.length_c   1.000
_cell.angle_alpha   90.00
_cell.angle_beta   90.00
_cell.angle_gamma   90.00
#
_symmetry.space_group_name_H-M   'P 1'
#
loop_
_entity.id
_entity.type
_entity.pdbx_description
1 polymer ?
#
loop_
_entity_poly.entity_id
_entity_poly.type
_entity_poly.pdbx_seq_one_letter_code
_entity_poly.pdbx_strand_id
1 'polypeptide(L)'
;MTEEQATPAGRKRRLKRQLTPSQKYEIWLQMIRQEVTMAEAAANAGVDRSTIVGIRQVAKDGALAALAASKPGAASKARDAELAAANAEIARLSEAVKELAVKLTLVEGKGGWD
;
A
#
# COMPACT_ATOMS: atom_id res chain seq x y z
N MET A 1 21.69 56.59 -33.18
CA MET A 1 21.23 55.18 -33.26
C MET A 1 22.22 54.35 -32.47
N THR A 2 21.85 53.88 -31.28
CA THR A 2 22.29 52.59 -30.71
C THR A 2 21.44 52.31 -29.48
N GLU A 3 20.93 51.09 -29.45
CA GLU A 3 19.79 50.60 -28.67
C GLU A 3 20.04 50.55 -27.17
N GLU A 4 19.06 51.03 -26.42
CA GLU A 4 18.94 50.83 -24.98
C GLU A 4 18.40 49.43 -24.72
N GLN A 5 19.28 48.52 -24.27
CA GLN A 5 18.91 47.16 -23.94
C GLN A 5 18.09 47.12 -22.66
N ALA A 6 16.77 46.92 -22.82
CA ALA A 6 15.87 46.66 -21.70
C ALA A 6 16.17 45.27 -21.10
N THR A 7 16.70 45.25 -19.87
CA THR A 7 16.88 44.03 -19.08
C THR A 7 15.50 43.48 -18.69
N PRO A 8 15.19 42.17 -18.90
CA PRO A 8 13.89 41.64 -18.56
C PRO A 8 13.71 41.64 -17.03
N ALA A 9 12.70 42.38 -16.58
CA ALA A 9 12.30 42.50 -15.19
C ALA A 9 12.15 41.13 -14.53
N GLY A 10 12.78 40.96 -13.37
CA GLY A 10 12.77 39.73 -12.58
C GLY A 10 11.36 39.18 -12.38
N ARG A 11 11.14 37.93 -12.79
CA ARG A 11 9.89 37.19 -12.62
C ARG A 11 9.53 37.18 -11.13
N LYS A 12 8.57 38.02 -10.72
CA LYS A 12 8.05 38.07 -9.34
C LYS A 12 7.72 36.64 -8.90
N ARG A 13 8.47 36.13 -7.92
CA ARG A 13 8.28 34.78 -7.38
C ARG A 13 6.88 34.73 -6.77
N ARG A 14 5.92 34.15 -7.49
CA ARG A 14 4.56 33.93 -6.98
C ARG A 14 4.68 33.24 -5.63
N LEU A 15 4.00 33.79 -4.62
CA LEU A 15 3.92 33.23 -3.28
C LEU A 15 3.58 31.74 -3.38
N LYS A 16 4.31 30.91 -2.64
CA LYS A 16 4.17 29.45 -2.68
C LYS A 16 2.81 29.07 -2.10
N ARG A 17 1.77 29.03 -2.95
CA ARG A 17 0.45 28.55 -2.57
C ARG A 17 0.55 27.07 -2.23
N GLN A 18 0.23 26.72 -0.99
CA GLN A 18 0.21 25.34 -0.53
C GLN A 18 -1.15 24.74 -0.88
N LEU A 19 -1.14 23.63 -1.63
CA LEU A 19 -2.34 22.88 -1.97
C LEU A 19 -2.63 21.86 -0.87
N THR A 20 -3.90 21.75 -0.47
CA THR A 20 -4.33 20.70 0.46
C THR A 20 -4.24 19.31 -0.20
N PRO A 21 -4.19 18.22 0.57
CA PRO A 21 -4.20 16.86 0.01
C PRO A 21 -5.37 16.63 -0.96
N SER A 22 -6.58 17.06 -0.60
CA SER A 22 -7.76 16.94 -1.46
C SER A 22 -7.65 17.74 -2.75
N GLN A 23 -7.07 18.95 -2.71
CA GLN A 23 -6.83 19.74 -3.92
C GLN A 23 -5.83 19.08 -4.86
N LYS A 24 -4.75 18.49 -4.30
CA LYS A 24 -3.77 17.74 -5.10
C LYS A 24 -4.41 16.53 -5.77
N TYR A 25 -5.29 15.82 -5.05
CA TYR A 25 -6.03 14.67 -5.58
C TYR A 25 -6.98 15.06 -6.72
N GLU A 26 -7.76 16.13 -6.55
CA GLU A 26 -8.68 16.60 -7.59
C GLU A 26 -7.94 17.01 -8.87
N ILE A 27 -6.85 17.78 -8.73
CA ILE A 27 -6.00 18.16 -9.86
C ILE A 27 -5.43 16.92 -10.58
N TRP A 28 -5.01 15.91 -9.81
CA TRP A 28 -4.51 14.66 -10.37
C TRP A 28 -5.60 13.89 -11.15
N LEU A 29 -6.84 13.85 -10.64
CA LEU A 29 -7.97 13.23 -11.35
C LEU A 29 -8.27 13.93 -12.67
N GLN A 30 -8.36 15.26 -12.68
CA GLN A 30 -8.61 16.05 -13.89
C GLN A 30 -7.54 15.79 -14.96
N MET A 31 -6.27 15.67 -14.55
CA MET A 31 -5.17 15.33 -15.46
C MET A 31 -5.26 13.91 -16.02
N ILE A 32 -5.65 12.93 -15.20
CA ILE A 32 -5.81 11.53 -15.64
C ILE A 32 -6.94 11.39 -16.64
N ARG A 33 -8.04 12.12 -16.41
CA ARG A 33 -9.19 12.18 -17.31
C ARG A 33 -8.93 12.99 -18.58
N GLN A 34 -7.74 13.59 -18.70
CA GLN A 34 -7.35 14.48 -19.79
C GLN A 34 -8.28 15.71 -19.95
N GLU A 35 -8.93 16.13 -18.87
CA GLU A 35 -9.79 17.33 -18.84
C GLU A 35 -8.96 18.61 -18.87
N VAL A 36 -7.74 18.56 -18.32
CA VAL A 36 -6.81 19.70 -18.26
C VAL A 36 -5.39 19.27 -18.59
N THR A 37 -4.66 20.14 -19.27
CA THR A 37 -3.21 20.01 -19.45
C THR A 37 -2.47 20.39 -18.16
N MET A 38 -1.18 20.03 -18.06
CA MET A 38 -0.33 20.43 -16.92
C MET A 38 -0.19 21.95 -16.79
N ALA A 39 -0.21 22.68 -17.90
CA ALA A 39 -0.09 24.14 -17.90
C ALA A 39 -1.37 24.79 -17.37
N GLU A 40 -2.53 24.30 -17.81
CA GLU A 40 -3.85 24.77 -17.34
C GLU A 40 -4.05 24.42 -15.86
N ALA A 41 -3.71 23.19 -15.44
CA ALA A 41 -3.76 22.79 -14.05
C ALA A 41 -2.90 23.71 -13.15
N ALA A 42 -1.67 24.02 -13.59
CA ALA A 42 -0.79 24.94 -12.87
C ALA A 42 -1.37 26.36 -12.79
N ALA A 43 -1.92 26.86 -13.90
CA ALA A 43 -2.53 28.19 -13.98
C ALA A 43 -3.76 28.30 -13.07
N ASN A 44 -4.70 27.35 -13.19
CA ASN A 44 -5.94 27.28 -12.41
C ASN A 44 -5.66 27.12 -10.92
N ALA A 45 -4.67 26.29 -10.57
CA ALA A 45 -4.27 26.08 -9.19
C ALA A 45 -3.33 27.16 -8.66
N GLY A 46 -2.90 28.14 -9.46
CA GLY A 46 -2.00 29.21 -9.04
C GLY A 46 -0.62 28.73 -8.57
N VAL A 47 -0.16 27.58 -9.07
CA VAL A 47 1.12 26.96 -8.69
C VAL A 47 2.09 26.91 -9.87
N ASP A 48 3.36 26.59 -9.60
CA ASP A 48 4.34 26.33 -10.63
C ASP A 48 4.13 24.95 -11.28
N ARG A 49 4.51 24.80 -12.55
CA ARG A 49 4.41 23.52 -13.27
C ARG A 49 5.20 22.39 -12.59
N SER A 50 6.32 22.70 -11.92
CA SER A 50 7.07 21.72 -11.13
C SER A 50 6.25 21.11 -10.00
N THR A 51 5.36 21.87 -9.37
CA THR A 51 4.42 21.36 -8.35
C THR A 51 3.48 20.32 -8.96
N ILE A 52 2.96 20.57 -10.16
CA ILE A 52 2.08 19.64 -10.88
C ILE A 52 2.81 18.34 -11.25
N VAL A 53 4.06 18.45 -11.72
CA VAL A 53 4.92 17.29 -11.99
C VAL A 53 5.16 16.48 -10.71
N GLY A 54 5.44 17.16 -9.59
CA GLY A 54 5.61 16.52 -8.29
C GLY A 54 4.35 15.77 -7.82
N ILE A 55 3.15 16.36 -7.99
CA ILE A 55 1.88 15.71 -7.66
C ILE A 55 1.73 14.40 -8.45
N ARG A 56 1.99 14.43 -9.76
CA ARG A 56 1.90 13.23 -10.61
C ARG A 56 2.87 12.13 -10.16
N GLN A 57 4.11 12.51 -9.84
CA GLN A 57 5.13 11.55 -9.40
C GLN A 57 4.74 10.91 -8.07
N VAL A 58 4.40 11.72 -7.06
CA VAL A 58 4.00 11.23 -5.74
C VAL A 58 2.75 10.35 -5.81
N ALA A 59 1.76 10.74 -6.60
CA ALA A 59 0.55 9.93 -6.77
C ALA A 59 0.84 8.57 -7.42
N LYS A 60 1.70 8.54 -8.45
CA LYS A 60 2.12 7.29 -9.11
C LYS A 60 2.91 6.40 -8.15
N ASP A 61 3.91 6.95 -7.48
CA ASP A 61 4.79 6.19 -6.59
C ASP A 61 4.01 5.67 -5.38
N GLY A 62 3.13 6.49 -4.80
CA GLY A 62 2.24 6.10 -3.71
C GLY A 62 1.26 4.98 -4.12
N ALA A 63 0.68 5.06 -5.32
CA ALA A 63 -0.17 4.00 -5.85
C ALA A 63 0.60 2.70 -6.08
N LEU A 64 1.79 2.76 -6.68
CA LEU A 64 2.63 1.58 -6.88
C LEU A 64 3.07 0.94 -5.56
N ALA A 65 3.43 1.74 -4.55
CA ALA A 65 3.77 1.25 -3.23
C ALA A 65 2.57 0.57 -2.54
N ALA A 66 1.39 1.17 -2.61
CA ALA A 66 0.17 0.60 -2.04
C ALA A 66 -0.23 -0.72 -2.73
N LEU A 67 -0.10 -0.78 -4.07
CA LEU A 67 -0.37 -1.99 -4.84
C LEU A 67 0.64 -3.10 -4.56
N ALA A 68 1.93 -2.78 -4.42
CA ALA A 68 2.95 -3.75 -4.04
C ALA A 68 2.73 -4.33 -2.63
N ALA A 69 2.21 -3.52 -1.71
CA ALA A 69 1.83 -3.96 -0.36
C ALA A 69 0.54 -4.79 -0.35
N SER A 70 -0.35 -4.59 -1.33
CA SER A 70 -1.62 -5.30 -1.45
C SER A 70 -1.40 -6.73 -1.97
N LYS A 71 -1.16 -7.67 -1.04
CA LYS A 71 -1.06 -9.10 -1.37
C LYS A 71 -2.45 -9.75 -1.29
N PRO A 72 -2.94 -10.39 -2.36
CA PRO A 72 -4.14 -11.21 -2.30
C PRO A 72 -3.95 -12.32 -1.24
N GLY A 73 -4.93 -12.48 -0.35
CA GLY A 73 -4.93 -13.58 0.60
C GLY A 73 -3.94 -13.46 1.76
N ALA A 74 -3.53 -12.25 2.17
CA ALA A 74 -2.86 -12.08 3.47
C ALA A 74 -3.75 -12.69 4.56
N ALA A 75 -3.37 -13.86 5.07
CA ALA A 75 -4.06 -14.50 6.18
C ALA A 75 -4.12 -13.47 7.31
N SER A 76 -5.34 -13.17 7.76
CA SER A 76 -5.52 -12.33 8.93
C SER A 76 -4.67 -12.90 10.06
N LYS A 77 -4.00 -12.06 10.85
CA LYS A 77 -3.28 -12.51 12.05
C LYS A 77 -4.17 -13.38 12.96
N ALA A 78 -5.49 -13.19 12.90
CA ALA A 78 -6.46 -14.04 13.61
C ALA A 78 -6.50 -15.47 13.05
N ARG A 79 -6.44 -15.65 11.72
CA ARG A 79 -6.38 -16.96 11.08
C ARG A 79 -5.07 -17.68 11.42
N ASP A 80 -3.95 -16.95 11.48
CA ASP A 80 -2.67 -17.54 11.87
C ASP A 80 -2.67 -17.99 13.34
N ALA A 81 -3.28 -17.19 14.23
CA ALA A 81 -3.45 -17.54 15.65
C ALA A 81 -4.38 -18.75 15.84
N GLU A 82 -5.48 -18.81 15.10
CA GLU A 82 -6.41 -19.95 15.12
C GLU A 82 -5.73 -21.22 14.61
N LEU A 83 -4.95 -21.13 13.53
CA LEU A 83 -4.17 -22.25 13.00
C LEU A 83 -3.10 -22.72 13.99
N ALA A 84 -2.43 -21.79 14.67
CA ALA A 84 -1.46 -22.13 15.71
C ALA A 84 -2.12 -22.83 16.92
N ALA A 85 -3.28 -22.33 17.36
CA ALA A 85 -4.05 -22.96 18.44
C ALA A 85 -4.54 -24.37 18.05
N ALA A 86 -5.04 -24.54 16.82
CA ALA A 86 -5.46 -25.84 16.31
C ALA A 86 -4.30 -26.83 16.26
N ASN A 87 -3.10 -26.40 15.79
CA ASN A 87 -1.92 -27.25 15.77
C ASN A 87 -1.44 -27.65 17.17
N ALA A 88 -1.53 -26.74 18.15
CA ALA A 88 -1.19 -27.05 19.54
C ALA A 88 -2.15 -28.09 20.14
N GLU A 89 -3.45 -27.98 19.85
CA GLU A 89 -4.43 -28.96 20.31
C GLU A 89 -4.27 -30.32 19.63
N ILE A 90 -3.96 -30.35 18.32
CA ILE A 90 -3.61 -31.60 17.62
C ILE A 90 -2.42 -32.28 18.28
N ALA A 91 -1.37 -31.54 18.66
CA ALA A 91 -0.21 -32.11 19.33
C ALA A 91 -0.59 -32.72 20.69
N ARG A 92 -1.37 -31.98 21.51
CA ARG A 92 -1.86 -32.47 22.81
C ARG A 92 -2.69 -33.75 22.66
N LEU A 93 -3.65 -33.74 21.73
CA LEU A 93 -4.51 -34.89 21.45
C LEU A 93 -3.70 -36.07 20.93
N SER A 94 -2.71 -35.84 20.08
CA SER A 94 -1.83 -36.89 19.55
C SER A 94 -1.08 -37.61 20.67
N GLU A 95 -0.54 -36.88 21.66
CA GLU A 95 0.11 -37.51 22.82
C GLU A 95 -0.88 -38.31 23.67
N ALA A 96 -2.06 -37.76 23.95
CA ALA A 96 -3.09 -38.48 24.69
C ALA A 96 -3.52 -39.77 23.98
N VAL A 97 -3.68 -39.74 22.66
CA VAL A 97 -4.00 -40.92 21.84
C VAL A 97 -2.88 -41.94 21.90
N LYS A 98 -1.61 -41.52 21.83
CA LYS A 98 -0.46 -42.42 21.97
C LYS A 98 -0.46 -43.12 23.34
N GLU A 99 -0.69 -42.39 24.43
CA GLU A 99 -0.76 -42.97 25.77
C GLU A 99 -1.89 -44.00 25.90
N LEU A 100 -3.07 -43.69 25.34
CA LEU A 100 -4.20 -44.61 25.35
C LEU A 100 -3.92 -45.86 24.51
N ALA A 101 -3.28 -45.72 23.33
CA ALA A 101 -2.90 -46.85 22.49
C ALA A 101 -1.91 -47.79 23.22
N VAL A 102 -0.95 -47.23 23.97
CA VAL A 102 -0.05 -48.03 24.81
C VAL A 102 -0.83 -48.80 25.88
N LYS A 103 -1.72 -48.12 26.61
CA LYS A 103 -2.56 -48.76 27.65
C LYS A 103 -3.41 -49.88 27.05
N LEU A 104 -4.03 -49.63 25.90
CA LEU A 104 -4.85 -50.62 25.19
C LEU A 104 -4.03 -51.87 24.82
N THR A 105 -2.85 -51.66 24.24
CA THR A 105 -1.94 -52.76 23.86
C THR A 105 -1.50 -53.59 25.08
N LEU A 106 -1.33 -52.96 26.25
CA LEU A 106 -0.99 -53.66 27.49
C LEU A 106 -2.16 -54.50 28.03
N VAL A 107 -3.41 -54.03 27.86
CA VAL A 107 -4.62 -54.71 28.35
C VAL A 107 -5.04 -55.83 27.40
N GLU A 108 -5.09 -55.56 26.10
CA GLU A 108 -5.54 -56.51 25.08
C GLU A 108 -4.42 -57.48 24.65
N GLY A 109 -3.16 -57.17 25.00
CA GLY A 109 -1.99 -57.86 24.48
C GLY A 109 -1.72 -57.49 23.02
N LYS A 110 -0.61 -58.00 22.47
CA LYS A 110 -0.28 -57.79 21.05
C LYS A 110 -1.13 -58.70 20.18
N GLY A 111 -2.36 -58.31 19.87
CA GLY A 111 -3.13 -58.89 18.77
C GLY A 111 -2.39 -58.60 17.45
N GLY A 112 -2.05 -59.65 16.70
CA GLY A 112 -1.51 -59.48 15.35
C GLY A 112 -2.51 -58.68 14.50
N TRP A 113 -2.02 -57.70 13.74
CA TRP A 113 -2.82 -57.12 12.65
C TRP A 113 -3.03 -58.22 11.60
N ASP A 114 -4.26 -58.73 11.50
CA ASP A 114 -4.79 -59.41 10.30
C ASP A 114 -5.51 -58.37 9.42
#